data_AF-A0A1F7I587-F1
#
_entry.id   AF-A0A1F7I587-F1
#
_cell.length_a   1.000
_cell.length_b   1.000
_cell.length_c   1.000
_cell.angle_alpha   90.00
_cell.angle_beta   90.00
_cell.angle_gamma   90.00
#
_symmetry.space_group_name_H-M   'P 1'
#
loop_
_entity.id
_entity.type
_entity.pdbx_description
1 polymer ?
#
loop_
_entity_poly.entity_id
_entity_poly.type
_entity_poly.pdbx_seq_one_letter_code
_entity_poly.pdbx_strand_id
1 'polypeptide(L)'
;MLAETNVRTDLQQWILPQTEVISPEDGVQALVERGYNPEHEAARARLLYQELADVGLQIAKYEQVNNREAYRREFLEDEPVSRPRIYWHFGGEMYSYPLQHDLVKVSSGIHPDERDGMTLSGFQKYEQIVAEEPSSPDNITLWYSPAGPGGAVAPFNKLHYEAGRLYAAFKLTENSSVHFDIKIQEGDDLHFPIKDALSGISGRSETDLYRYLQDPFTIASIDTLERGIDTAKPVYVSRRKSTDAETHTWGEVMKQIKAARQYVALDGATPALDQSRKVTSDEARYLSDSSRINRSYWGEIQQFGDERGLEYVMLYGCSTTSVVGLRRYDPAANHATQFSSEARLSDVTSSTSEAMDNDHSDGKIACPSCKKEVSYKKEDGMVYCLNSPLDSDGKPKHRIAAKLICLE
;
A
#
# COMPACT_ATOMS: atom_id res chain seq x y z
N MET A 1 -34.08 -24.19 -8.81
CA MET A 1 -32.93 -24.50 -9.67
C MET A 1 -31.78 -23.63 -9.19
N LEU A 2 -30.90 -24.22 -8.38
CA LEU A 2 -29.67 -23.58 -7.92
C LEU A 2 -28.71 -23.59 -9.11
N ALA A 3 -28.33 -22.41 -9.59
CA ALA A 3 -27.24 -22.31 -10.54
C ALA A 3 -25.95 -22.53 -9.75
N GLU A 4 -25.28 -23.66 -10.00
CA GLU A 4 -23.92 -23.91 -9.56
C GLU A 4 -23.04 -22.81 -10.17
N THR A 5 -22.64 -21.84 -9.36
CA THR A 5 -21.61 -20.89 -9.71
C THR A 5 -20.27 -21.61 -9.69
N ASN A 6 -19.81 -22.01 -10.88
CA ASN A 6 -18.43 -22.39 -11.12
C ASN A 6 -17.51 -21.27 -10.60
N VAL A 7 -16.86 -21.51 -9.46
CA VAL A 7 -15.80 -20.66 -8.94
C VAL A 7 -14.70 -20.66 -10.00
N ARG A 8 -14.51 -19.51 -10.68
CA ARG A 8 -13.44 -19.37 -11.66
C ARG A 8 -12.09 -19.55 -10.94
N THR A 9 -11.28 -20.45 -11.46
CA THR A 9 -9.92 -20.77 -11.00
C THR A 9 -8.89 -19.67 -11.32
N ASP A 10 -9.31 -18.51 -11.86
CA ASP A 10 -8.45 -17.35 -12.12
C ASP A 10 -8.17 -16.51 -10.86
N LEU A 11 -8.82 -16.82 -9.74
CA LEU A 11 -8.61 -16.17 -8.44
C LEU A 11 -7.56 -16.84 -7.53
N GLN A 12 -6.93 -17.94 -7.98
CA GLN A 12 -6.04 -18.78 -7.14
C GLN A 12 -4.53 -18.59 -7.40
N GLN A 13 -4.13 -17.61 -8.20
CA GLN A 13 -2.70 -17.31 -8.38
C GLN A 13 -2.30 -16.05 -7.62
N TRP A 14 -2.08 -16.18 -6.32
CA TRP A 14 -0.99 -15.45 -5.66
C TRP A 14 0.33 -16.03 -6.15
N ILE A 15 0.62 -15.85 -7.44
CA ILE A 15 1.99 -15.92 -7.93
C ILE A 15 2.50 -14.50 -7.74
N LEU A 16 3.27 -14.31 -6.67
CA LEU A 16 4.13 -13.14 -6.54
C LEU A 16 4.92 -13.04 -7.86
N PRO A 17 4.82 -11.91 -8.60
CA PRO A 17 5.59 -11.77 -9.82
C PRO A 17 7.08 -11.93 -9.49
N GLN A 18 7.75 -12.91 -10.08
CA GLN A 18 9.20 -12.86 -10.16
C GLN A 18 9.55 -11.78 -11.18
N THR A 19 9.80 -10.54 -10.74
CA THR A 19 10.23 -9.47 -11.65
C THR A 19 11.14 -8.44 -10.99
N GLU A 20 12.43 -8.72 -11.00
CA GLU A 20 13.46 -8.09 -11.85
C GLU A 20 14.81 -8.50 -11.25
N VAL A 21 15.64 -9.17 -12.05
CA VAL A 21 17.02 -9.47 -11.70
C VAL A 21 17.78 -8.15 -11.75
N ILE A 22 18.02 -7.53 -10.59
CA ILE A 22 19.05 -6.50 -10.51
C ILE A 22 20.37 -7.25 -10.49
N SER A 23 21.17 -7.14 -11.56
CA SER A 23 22.54 -7.68 -11.57
C SER A 23 23.36 -6.92 -10.55
N PRO A 24 23.80 -7.54 -9.46
CA PRO A 24 24.91 -7.01 -8.69
C PRO A 24 26.17 -7.44 -9.42
N GLU A 25 27.17 -6.57 -9.57
CA GLU A 25 28.51 -7.07 -9.89
C GLU A 25 29.05 -8.03 -8.81
N ASP A 26 28.29 -8.24 -7.72
CA ASP A 26 28.56 -9.17 -6.63
C ASP A 26 27.43 -10.20 -6.38
N GLY A 27 27.48 -11.33 -7.09
CA GLY A 27 27.43 -12.66 -6.46
C GLY A 27 26.16 -13.22 -5.78
N VAL A 28 25.06 -12.50 -5.58
CA VAL A 28 23.80 -13.11 -5.09
C VAL A 28 22.59 -12.52 -5.81
N GLN A 29 21.87 -13.35 -6.58
CA GLN A 29 20.60 -13.00 -7.20
C GLN A 29 19.55 -12.70 -6.11
N ALA A 30 19.31 -11.42 -5.81
CA ALA A 30 18.20 -11.01 -4.97
C ALA A 30 16.91 -10.95 -5.83
N LEU A 31 15.92 -11.78 -5.49
CA LEU A 31 14.54 -11.60 -5.94
C LEU A 31 13.99 -10.35 -5.24
N VAL A 32 13.56 -9.35 -6.00
CA VAL A 32 12.93 -8.13 -5.45
C VAL A 32 11.42 -8.38 -5.33
N GLU A 33 10.96 -8.82 -4.17
CA GLU A 33 9.54 -8.95 -3.86
C GLU A 33 9.00 -7.60 -3.40
N ARG A 34 8.22 -6.95 -4.27
CA ARG A 34 7.81 -5.55 -4.06
C ARG A 34 6.64 -5.37 -3.10
N GLY A 35 6.04 -6.43 -2.59
CA GLY A 35 4.90 -6.36 -1.67
C GLY A 35 3.57 -5.92 -2.29
N TYR A 36 3.49 -5.72 -3.61
CA TYR A 36 2.26 -5.38 -4.34
C TYR A 36 2.24 -6.06 -5.73
N ASN A 37 1.04 -6.28 -6.30
CA ASN A 37 0.86 -6.84 -7.64
C ASN A 37 -0.09 -5.96 -8.49
N PRO A 38 0.45 -5.10 -9.38
CA PRO A 38 -0.35 -4.18 -10.18
C PRO A 38 -1.31 -4.86 -11.16
N GLU A 39 -0.93 -6.02 -11.68
CA GLU A 39 -1.79 -6.77 -12.61
C GLU A 39 -2.99 -7.37 -11.88
N HIS A 40 -2.75 -7.89 -10.66
CA HIS A 40 -3.82 -8.41 -9.82
C HIS A 40 -4.78 -7.28 -9.41
N GLU A 41 -4.28 -6.14 -8.93
CA GLU A 41 -5.13 -4.99 -8.59
C GLU A 41 -5.92 -4.47 -9.81
N ALA A 42 -5.29 -4.39 -10.99
CA ALA A 42 -5.97 -4.00 -12.21
C ALA A 42 -7.06 -5.01 -12.63
N ALA A 43 -6.77 -6.31 -12.52
CA ALA A 43 -7.74 -7.37 -12.80
C ALA A 43 -8.91 -7.34 -11.82
N ARG A 44 -8.61 -7.11 -10.53
CA ARG A 44 -9.58 -6.94 -9.46
C ARG A 44 -10.52 -5.76 -9.72
N ALA A 45 -9.99 -4.61 -10.13
CA ALA A 45 -10.80 -3.45 -10.50
C ALA A 45 -11.72 -3.73 -11.70
N ARG A 46 -11.23 -4.46 -12.71
CA ARG A 46 -12.04 -4.88 -13.87
C ARG A 46 -13.17 -5.83 -13.45
N LEU A 47 -12.88 -6.82 -12.60
CA LEU A 47 -13.88 -7.75 -12.08
C LEU A 47 -14.97 -7.02 -11.31
N LEU A 48 -14.59 -6.13 -10.39
CA LEU A 48 -15.53 -5.31 -9.63
C LEU A 48 -16.45 -4.50 -10.56
N TYR A 49 -15.88 -3.83 -11.57
CA TYR A 49 -16.69 -3.07 -12.52
C TYR A 49 -17.64 -3.94 -13.35
N GLN A 50 -17.17 -5.11 -13.79
CA GLN A 50 -18.00 -6.04 -14.58
C GLN A 50 -19.21 -6.54 -13.78
N GLU A 51 -19.03 -6.86 -12.51
CA GLU A 51 -20.06 -7.47 -11.67
C GLU A 51 -20.97 -6.43 -10.98
N LEU A 52 -20.43 -5.23 -10.65
CA LEU A 52 -21.10 -4.23 -9.81
C LEU A 52 -21.22 -2.84 -10.44
N ALA A 53 -20.82 -2.68 -11.72
CA ALA A 53 -20.84 -1.41 -12.44
C ALA A 53 -20.17 -0.28 -11.63
N ASP A 54 -20.79 0.91 -11.59
CA ASP A 54 -20.21 2.09 -10.93
C ASP A 54 -19.91 1.87 -9.44
N VAL A 55 -20.69 1.03 -8.74
CA VAL A 55 -20.40 0.66 -7.34
C VAL A 55 -19.09 -0.13 -7.27
N GLY A 56 -18.84 -1.00 -8.23
CA GLY A 56 -17.57 -1.72 -8.38
C GLY A 56 -16.36 -0.80 -8.54
N LEU A 57 -16.50 0.30 -9.29
CA LEU A 57 -15.43 1.30 -9.43
C LEU A 57 -15.16 2.05 -8.12
N GLN A 58 -16.21 2.37 -7.36
CA GLN A 58 -16.06 2.99 -6.04
C GLN A 58 -15.32 2.05 -5.09
N ILE A 59 -15.67 0.75 -5.09
CA ILE A 59 -14.97 -0.27 -4.31
C ILE A 59 -13.51 -0.39 -4.75
N ALA A 60 -13.24 -0.45 -6.06
CA ALA A 60 -11.87 -0.54 -6.58
C ALA A 60 -11.01 0.67 -6.18
N LYS A 61 -11.58 1.89 -6.23
CA LYS A 61 -10.91 3.11 -5.76
C LYS A 61 -10.64 3.06 -4.26
N TYR A 62 -11.63 2.59 -3.48
CA TYR A 62 -11.49 2.41 -2.04
C TYR A 62 -10.38 1.40 -1.69
N GLU A 63 -10.36 0.24 -2.35
CA GLU A 63 -9.32 -0.79 -2.19
C GLU A 63 -7.94 -0.23 -2.56
N GLN A 64 -7.81 0.48 -3.69
CA GLN A 64 -6.54 1.06 -4.11
C GLN A 64 -5.99 2.09 -3.11
N VAL A 65 -6.84 3.00 -2.60
CA VAL A 65 -6.43 3.98 -1.58
C VAL A 65 -5.95 3.28 -0.32
N ASN A 66 -6.67 2.25 0.13
CA ASN A 66 -6.30 1.47 1.31
C ASN A 66 -5.02 0.66 1.11
N ASN A 67 -4.85 0.01 -0.03
CA ASN A 67 -3.67 -0.79 -0.34
C ASN A 67 -2.42 0.08 -0.40
N ARG A 68 -2.49 1.27 -1.01
CA ARG A 68 -1.35 2.21 -1.07
C ARG A 68 -0.94 2.70 0.31
N GLU A 69 -1.90 3.04 1.17
CA GLU A 69 -1.59 3.48 2.54
C GLU A 69 -1.06 2.33 3.39
N ALA A 70 -1.65 1.14 3.27
CA ALA A 70 -1.16 -0.07 3.94
C ALA A 70 0.26 -0.40 3.47
N TYR A 71 0.54 -0.32 2.17
CA TYR A 71 1.87 -0.55 1.60
C TYR A 71 2.91 0.38 2.20
N ARG A 72 2.61 1.68 2.26
CA ARG A 72 3.51 2.67 2.85
C ARG A 72 3.80 2.34 4.31
N ARG A 73 2.77 2.11 5.12
CA ARG A 73 2.94 1.85 6.56
C ARG A 73 3.63 0.52 6.83
N GLU A 74 3.23 -0.54 6.13
CA GLU A 74 3.69 -1.90 6.41
C GLU A 74 5.06 -2.20 5.79
N PHE A 75 5.31 -1.77 4.55
CA PHE A 75 6.52 -2.11 3.80
C PHE A 75 7.58 -1.01 3.82
N LEU A 76 7.20 0.27 3.69
CA LEU A 76 8.17 1.38 3.66
C LEU A 76 8.53 1.86 5.06
N GLU A 77 7.52 2.16 5.88
CA GLU A 77 7.69 2.71 7.23
C GLU A 77 7.83 1.62 8.30
N ASP A 78 7.61 0.36 7.92
CA ASP A 78 7.75 -0.83 8.74
C ASP A 78 7.10 -0.68 10.12
N GLU A 79 5.87 -0.16 10.14
CA GLU A 79 5.19 0.17 11.38
C GLU A 79 4.71 -1.09 12.12
N PRO A 80 4.71 -1.06 13.48
CA PRO A 80 4.28 -2.18 14.30
C PRO A 80 2.76 -2.36 14.30
N VAL A 81 1.99 -1.33 13.97
CA VAL A 81 0.52 -1.34 13.97
C VAL A 81 0.01 -0.95 12.60
N SER A 82 -0.86 -1.78 12.04
CA SER A 82 -1.46 -1.51 10.73
C SER A 82 -2.41 -0.31 10.77
N ARG A 83 -2.74 0.17 9.57
CA ARG A 83 -3.85 1.12 9.41
C ARG A 83 -5.14 0.48 9.96
N PRO A 84 -5.94 1.21 10.77
CA PRO A 84 -7.24 0.72 11.20
C PRO A 84 -8.13 0.39 9.99
N ARG A 85 -8.68 -0.82 9.96
CA ARG A 85 -9.62 -1.27 8.92
C ARG A 85 -11.02 -1.39 9.50
N ILE A 86 -12.01 -0.80 8.84
CA ILE A 86 -13.41 -0.99 9.20
C ILE A 86 -13.97 -2.15 8.37
N TYR A 87 -14.64 -3.08 9.05
CA TYR A 87 -15.43 -4.13 8.41
C TYR A 87 -16.91 -3.97 8.77
N TRP A 88 -17.76 -4.27 7.80
CA TRP A 88 -19.22 -4.24 7.94
C TRP A 88 -19.76 -5.66 8.12
N HIS A 89 -20.78 -5.80 8.94
CA HIS A 89 -21.30 -7.11 9.34
C HIS A 89 -22.69 -7.33 8.75
N PHE A 90 -22.84 -8.41 7.99
CA PHE A 90 -24.12 -8.83 7.43
C PHE A 90 -24.27 -10.34 7.57
N GLY A 91 -25.35 -10.78 8.23
CA GLY A 91 -25.67 -12.22 8.32
C GLY A 91 -24.60 -13.09 9.00
N GLY A 92 -23.85 -12.54 9.96
CA GLY A 92 -22.76 -13.26 10.64
C GLY A 92 -21.41 -13.21 9.92
N GLU A 93 -21.31 -12.48 8.81
CA GLU A 93 -20.11 -12.39 7.99
C GLU A 93 -19.58 -10.95 7.92
N MET A 94 -18.27 -10.80 7.68
CA MET A 94 -17.57 -9.54 7.55
C MET A 94 -17.28 -9.20 6.10
N TYR A 95 -17.45 -7.91 5.79
CA TYR A 95 -17.27 -7.35 4.46
C TYR A 95 -16.34 -6.14 4.52
N SER A 96 -15.45 -6.01 3.54
CA SER A 96 -14.47 -4.92 3.39
C SER A 96 -15.08 -3.62 2.86
N TYR A 97 -16.35 -3.64 2.48
CA TYR A 97 -17.14 -2.50 2.01
C TYR A 97 -18.58 -2.64 2.53
N PRO A 98 -19.37 -1.57 2.72
CA PRO A 98 -20.77 -1.64 3.16
C PRO A 98 -21.70 -2.17 2.06
N LEU A 99 -21.43 -3.38 1.58
CA LEU A 99 -22.18 -4.08 0.55
C LEU A 99 -22.12 -5.59 0.81
N GLN A 100 -23.28 -6.22 0.92
CA GLN A 100 -23.39 -7.67 1.07
C GLN A 100 -23.19 -8.36 -0.28
N HIS A 101 -21.93 -8.61 -0.64
CA HIS A 101 -21.55 -9.27 -1.90
C HIS A 101 -20.27 -10.08 -1.74
N ASP A 102 -20.20 -11.27 -2.35
CA ASP A 102 -19.08 -12.23 -2.20
C ASP A 102 -17.72 -11.63 -2.59
N LEU A 103 -17.71 -10.71 -3.56
CA LEU A 103 -16.51 -10.01 -3.98
C LEU A 103 -15.89 -9.14 -2.88
N VAL A 104 -16.65 -8.67 -1.91
CA VAL A 104 -16.15 -7.83 -0.80
C VAL A 104 -16.27 -8.53 0.55
N LYS A 105 -16.66 -9.81 0.55
CA LYS A 105 -16.61 -10.66 1.74
C LYS A 105 -15.14 -10.92 2.12
N VAL A 106 -14.79 -10.83 3.39
CA VAL A 106 -13.38 -10.92 3.81
C VAL A 106 -12.86 -12.36 3.74
N SER A 107 -13.66 -13.33 4.21
CA SER A 107 -13.26 -14.73 4.22
C SER A 107 -13.05 -15.34 2.83
N SER A 108 -13.61 -14.75 1.76
CA SER A 108 -13.35 -15.20 0.38
C SER A 108 -11.94 -14.84 -0.12
N GLY A 109 -11.24 -13.94 0.57
CA GLY A 109 -9.88 -13.53 0.25
C GLY A 109 -8.78 -14.40 0.88
N ILE A 110 -9.12 -15.34 1.77
CA ILE A 110 -8.15 -16.20 2.45
C ILE A 110 -8.02 -17.51 1.70
N HIS A 111 -6.79 -17.89 1.36
CA HIS A 111 -6.55 -19.12 0.64
C HIS A 111 -6.79 -20.35 1.54
N PRO A 112 -7.54 -21.38 1.10
CA PRO A 112 -7.87 -22.53 1.92
C PRO A 112 -6.66 -23.38 2.33
N ASP A 113 -5.56 -23.32 1.58
CA ASP A 113 -4.30 -24.02 1.90
C ASP A 113 -3.32 -23.19 2.72
N GLU A 114 -3.64 -21.93 3.05
CA GLU A 114 -2.78 -21.12 3.92
C GLU A 114 -2.74 -21.73 5.33
N ARG A 115 -1.52 -22.04 5.78
CA ARG A 115 -1.20 -22.77 7.01
C ARG A 115 -2.03 -24.04 7.15
N ASP A 116 -2.10 -24.82 6.09
CA ASP A 116 -2.84 -26.09 6.04
C ASP A 116 -4.32 -25.92 6.41
N GLY A 117 -4.90 -24.76 6.06
CA GLY A 117 -6.29 -24.39 6.32
C GLY A 117 -6.55 -23.84 7.73
N MET A 118 -5.54 -23.79 8.60
CA MET A 118 -5.70 -23.24 9.95
C MET A 118 -6.06 -21.76 9.92
N THR A 119 -5.49 -20.99 8.99
CA THR A 119 -5.77 -19.55 8.86
C THR A 119 -7.24 -19.31 8.51
N LEU A 120 -7.78 -19.98 7.48
CA LEU A 120 -9.17 -19.82 7.08
C LEU A 120 -10.13 -20.26 8.18
N SER A 121 -9.89 -21.43 8.79
CA SER A 121 -10.75 -21.95 9.86
C SER A 121 -10.75 -21.04 11.09
N GLY A 122 -9.58 -20.53 11.48
CA GLY A 122 -9.43 -19.57 12.57
C GLY A 122 -10.14 -18.25 12.27
N PHE A 123 -9.97 -17.73 11.06
CA PHE A 123 -10.61 -16.49 10.63
C PHE A 123 -12.13 -16.61 10.62
N GLN A 124 -12.69 -17.73 10.15
CA GLN A 124 -14.15 -17.93 10.15
C GLN A 124 -14.73 -17.90 11.57
N LYS A 125 -14.04 -18.50 12.55
CA LYS A 125 -14.45 -18.39 13.95
C LYS A 125 -14.30 -16.95 14.46
N TYR A 126 -13.22 -16.26 14.09
CA TYR A 126 -12.98 -14.88 14.48
C TYR A 126 -14.08 -13.95 13.92
N GLU A 127 -14.40 -14.10 12.65
CA GLU A 127 -15.48 -13.43 11.93
C GLU A 127 -16.82 -13.66 12.63
N GLN A 128 -17.12 -14.90 12.98
CA GLN A 128 -18.34 -15.25 13.69
C GLN A 128 -18.41 -14.59 15.07
N ILE A 129 -17.36 -14.69 15.89
CA ILE A 129 -17.32 -14.08 17.22
C ILE A 129 -17.51 -12.56 17.12
N VAL A 130 -16.77 -11.91 16.22
CA VAL A 130 -16.88 -10.46 16.02
C VAL A 130 -18.30 -10.07 15.54
N ALA A 131 -18.92 -10.85 14.66
CA ALA A 131 -20.24 -10.53 14.14
C ALA A 131 -21.37 -10.80 15.16
N GLU A 132 -21.29 -11.89 15.93
CA GLU A 132 -22.36 -12.39 16.80
C GLU A 132 -22.31 -11.85 18.24
N GLU A 133 -21.15 -11.38 18.73
CA GLU A 133 -21.04 -10.98 20.14
C GLU A 133 -21.93 -9.78 20.49
N PRO A 134 -22.82 -9.91 21.50
CA PRO A 134 -23.62 -8.80 21.99
C PRO A 134 -22.74 -7.74 22.66
N SER A 135 -22.68 -6.62 21.95
CA SER A 135 -22.15 -5.27 22.22
C SER A 135 -22.01 -4.86 23.69
N SER A 136 -20.83 -5.11 24.25
CA SER A 136 -20.12 -4.02 24.92
C SER A 136 -19.12 -3.42 23.92
N PRO A 137 -19.14 -2.10 23.65
CA PRO A 137 -18.12 -1.46 22.81
C PRO A 137 -16.70 -1.57 23.41
N ASP A 138 -16.60 -2.01 24.67
CA ASP A 138 -15.33 -2.25 25.34
C ASP A 138 -14.78 -3.65 25.06
N ASN A 139 -15.60 -4.61 24.61
CA ASN A 139 -15.12 -5.95 24.30
C ASN A 139 -14.16 -5.91 23.10
N ILE A 140 -13.10 -6.73 23.20
CA ILE A 140 -12.09 -6.88 22.15
C ILE A 140 -11.99 -8.34 21.80
N THR A 141 -12.20 -8.66 20.52
CA THR A 141 -11.91 -9.99 20.00
C THR A 141 -10.49 -10.03 19.50
N LEU A 142 -9.72 -11.01 19.96
CA LEU A 142 -8.33 -11.23 19.64
C LEU A 142 -8.17 -12.52 18.83
N TRP A 143 -7.29 -12.47 17.84
CA TRP A 143 -6.88 -13.62 17.03
C TRP A 143 -5.39 -13.50 16.74
N TYR A 144 -4.62 -14.57 16.90
CA TYR A 144 -3.17 -14.52 16.80
C TYR A 144 -2.65 -15.51 15.77
N SER A 145 -1.94 -15.01 14.75
CA SER A 145 -1.19 -15.83 13.80
C SER A 145 0.29 -15.79 14.16
N PRO A 146 0.89 -16.90 14.66
CA PRO A 146 2.29 -16.91 15.08
C PRO A 146 3.26 -16.76 13.90
N ALA A 147 4.49 -16.34 14.17
CA ALA A 147 5.59 -16.48 13.21
C ALA A 147 5.78 -17.96 12.81
N GLY A 148 6.49 -18.22 11.70
CA GLY A 148 6.80 -19.59 11.26
C GLY A 148 6.28 -19.94 9.87
N PRO A 149 6.23 -21.24 9.52
CA PRO A 149 5.95 -21.69 8.15
C PRO A 149 4.51 -21.40 7.69
N GLY A 150 4.35 -21.19 6.39
CA GLY A 150 3.06 -20.87 5.77
C GLY A 150 2.17 -22.04 5.36
N GLY A 151 2.64 -23.29 5.43
CA GLY A 151 1.85 -24.49 5.11
C GLY A 151 2.70 -25.55 4.42
N ALA A 152 2.19 -26.77 4.25
CA ALA A 152 2.93 -27.87 3.64
C ALA A 152 2.84 -27.92 2.11
N VAL A 153 1.84 -27.25 1.52
CA VAL A 153 1.54 -27.30 0.08
C VAL A 153 2.05 -26.05 -0.64
N ALA A 154 2.49 -26.18 -1.88
CA ALA A 154 2.92 -25.05 -2.70
C ALA A 154 1.72 -24.14 -3.07
N PRO A 155 1.89 -22.80 -3.14
CA PRO A 155 3.14 -22.06 -2.95
C PRO A 155 3.50 -21.79 -1.47
N PHE A 156 2.60 -22.07 -0.53
CA PHE A 156 2.75 -21.71 0.89
C PHE A 156 3.93 -22.39 1.59
N ASN A 157 4.35 -23.57 1.12
CA ASN A 157 5.54 -24.26 1.63
C ASN A 157 6.86 -23.54 1.38
N LYS A 158 6.85 -22.46 0.60
CA LYS A 158 7.99 -21.57 0.41
C LYS A 158 7.93 -20.32 1.29
N LEU A 159 6.82 -20.10 1.99
CA LEU A 159 6.60 -18.93 2.83
C LEU A 159 7.00 -19.22 4.27
N HIS A 160 7.72 -18.28 4.87
CA HIS A 160 8.02 -18.26 6.29
C HIS A 160 7.74 -16.85 6.81
N TYR A 161 6.86 -16.73 7.79
CA TYR A 161 6.49 -15.46 8.39
C TYR A 161 7.52 -15.09 9.45
N GLU A 162 8.18 -13.94 9.29
CA GLU A 162 9.28 -13.49 10.16
C GLU A 162 8.79 -12.96 11.51
N ALA A 163 7.51 -12.61 11.59
CA ALA A 163 6.85 -12.07 12.77
C ALA A 163 5.42 -12.61 12.90
N GLY A 164 4.95 -12.74 14.12
CA GLY A 164 3.55 -13.02 14.43
C GLY A 164 2.67 -11.80 14.24
N ARG A 165 1.35 -12.03 14.20
CA ARG A 165 0.31 -11.03 13.95
C ARG A 165 -0.80 -11.16 14.98
N LEU A 166 -0.95 -10.16 15.82
CA LEU A 166 -2.07 -10.05 16.75
C LEU A 166 -3.15 -9.16 16.13
N TYR A 167 -4.24 -9.79 15.72
CA TYR A 167 -5.43 -9.11 15.23
C TYR A 167 -6.32 -8.73 16.41
N ALA A 168 -6.71 -7.47 16.49
CA ALA A 168 -7.60 -6.95 17.51
C ALA A 168 -8.79 -6.24 16.88
N ALA A 169 -10.00 -6.75 17.14
CA ALA A 169 -11.25 -6.15 16.69
C ALA A 169 -11.97 -5.45 17.83
N PHE A 170 -12.43 -4.23 17.56
CA PHE A 170 -13.23 -3.42 18.45
C PHE A 170 -14.57 -3.15 17.78
N LYS A 171 -15.68 -3.47 18.44
CA LYS A 171 -17.00 -3.08 17.94
C LYS A 171 -17.15 -1.56 17.91
N LEU A 172 -17.62 -1.04 16.78
CA LEU A 172 -18.00 0.37 16.63
C LEU A 172 -19.51 0.53 16.75
N THR A 173 -20.24 -0.32 16.02
CA THR A 173 -21.70 -0.39 16.04
C THR A 173 -22.12 -1.86 16.05
N GLU A 174 -23.43 -2.15 16.13
CA GLU A 174 -23.93 -3.52 15.97
C GLU A 174 -23.48 -4.15 14.65
N ASN A 175 -23.35 -3.35 13.59
CA ASN A 175 -23.09 -3.80 12.21
C ASN A 175 -21.68 -3.45 11.71
N SER A 176 -20.77 -3.01 12.57
CA SER A 176 -19.39 -2.71 12.15
C SER A 176 -18.38 -2.83 13.28
N SER A 177 -17.14 -3.14 12.91
CA SER A 177 -15.99 -3.13 13.81
C SER A 177 -14.76 -2.53 13.15
N VAL A 178 -13.87 -1.98 13.97
CA VAL A 178 -12.53 -1.55 13.57
C VAL A 178 -11.51 -2.60 13.99
N HIS A 179 -10.59 -2.93 13.08
CA HIS A 179 -9.60 -3.98 13.24
C HIS A 179 -8.21 -3.40 13.10
N PHE A 180 -7.32 -3.90 13.95
CA PHE A 180 -5.89 -3.61 13.93
C PHE A 180 -5.13 -4.91 13.76
N ASP A 181 -4.02 -4.85 13.05
CA ASP A 181 -3.02 -5.91 12.97
C ASP A 181 -1.73 -5.38 13.60
N ILE A 182 -1.20 -6.12 14.58
CA ILE A 182 -0.02 -5.75 15.35
C ILE A 182 1.08 -6.76 15.05
N LYS A 183 2.21 -6.27 14.52
CA LYS A 183 3.43 -7.06 14.32
C LYS A 183 4.03 -7.42 15.67
N ILE A 184 4.28 -8.71 15.88
CA ILE A 184 4.94 -9.24 17.07
C ILE A 184 6.22 -9.96 16.65
N GLN A 185 7.39 -9.44 17.03
CA GLN A 185 8.66 -10.11 16.75
C GLN A 185 8.83 -11.32 17.67
N GLU A 186 8.86 -12.51 17.08
CA GLU A 186 9.21 -13.76 17.76
C GLU A 186 10.71 -14.08 17.53
N GLY A 187 11.35 -14.76 18.46
CA GLY A 187 12.77 -15.16 18.37
C GLY A 187 13.71 -14.52 19.39
N ASP A 188 15.00 -14.85 19.28
CA ASP A 188 16.04 -14.62 20.30
C ASP A 188 16.40 -13.14 20.54
N ASP A 189 16.21 -12.29 19.54
CA ASP A 189 16.67 -10.89 19.60
C ASP A 189 15.71 -9.93 20.32
N LEU A 190 14.41 -10.27 20.43
CA LEU A 190 13.41 -9.44 21.13
C LEU A 190 12.64 -10.15 22.24
N HIS A 191 12.47 -11.47 22.18
CA HIS A 191 11.75 -12.28 23.17
C HIS A 191 10.51 -11.58 23.78
N PHE A 192 9.59 -11.10 22.93
CA PHE A 192 8.30 -10.64 23.42
C PHE A 192 7.49 -11.86 23.94
N PRO A 193 7.05 -11.89 25.21
CA PRO A 193 6.43 -13.07 25.83
C PRO A 193 4.96 -13.21 25.42
N ILE A 194 4.68 -13.17 24.11
CA ILE A 194 3.32 -13.18 23.57
C ILE A 194 2.53 -14.41 24.03
N LYS A 195 3.19 -15.57 24.15
CA LYS A 195 2.55 -16.78 24.65
C LYS A 195 1.98 -16.61 26.06
N ASP A 196 2.80 -16.10 26.98
CA ASP A 196 2.41 -15.88 28.37
C ASP A 196 1.35 -14.78 28.46
N ALA A 197 1.50 -13.72 27.64
CA ALA A 197 0.52 -12.66 27.53
C ALA A 197 -0.85 -13.17 27.06
N LEU A 198 -0.89 -13.92 25.95
CA LEU A 198 -2.13 -14.50 25.43
C LEU A 198 -2.72 -15.51 26.41
N SER A 199 -1.90 -16.30 27.10
CA SER A 199 -2.37 -17.25 28.13
C SER A 199 -3.00 -16.52 29.31
N GLY A 200 -2.34 -15.45 29.81
CA GLY A 200 -2.86 -14.62 30.89
C GLY A 200 -4.15 -13.88 30.52
N ILE A 201 -4.21 -13.34 29.31
CA ILE A 201 -5.34 -12.53 28.82
C ILE A 201 -6.55 -13.41 28.43
N SER A 202 -6.31 -14.57 27.81
CA SER A 202 -7.38 -15.52 27.44
C SER A 202 -7.87 -16.38 28.61
N GLY A 203 -7.08 -16.49 29.68
CA GLY A 203 -7.31 -17.46 30.75
C GLY A 203 -7.11 -18.92 30.31
N ARG A 204 -6.54 -19.16 29.13
CA ARG A 204 -6.24 -20.49 28.59
C ARG A 204 -4.77 -20.82 28.82
N SER A 205 -4.49 -22.04 29.27
CA SER A 205 -3.12 -22.54 29.40
C SER A 205 -2.69 -23.21 28.11
N GLU A 206 -2.20 -22.43 27.13
CA GLU A 206 -1.78 -22.97 25.84
C GLU A 206 -0.28 -23.27 25.81
N THR A 207 0.08 -24.44 25.30
CA THR A 207 1.49 -24.83 25.11
C THR A 207 2.02 -24.47 23.72
N ASP A 208 1.13 -24.25 22.77
CA ASP A 208 1.42 -23.99 21.35
C ASP A 208 0.70 -22.71 20.89
N LEU A 209 1.44 -21.77 20.30
CA LEU A 209 0.88 -20.52 19.80
C LEU A 209 -0.11 -20.72 18.64
N TYR A 210 0.01 -21.81 17.86
CA TYR A 210 -0.93 -22.12 16.79
C TYR A 210 -2.35 -22.41 17.30
N ARG A 211 -2.52 -22.69 18.60
CA ARG A 211 -3.85 -22.76 19.22
C ARG A 211 -4.59 -21.43 19.13
N TYR A 212 -3.90 -20.31 19.29
CA TYR A 212 -4.51 -18.99 19.13
C TYR A 212 -4.80 -18.61 17.67
N LEU A 213 -4.17 -19.29 16.71
CA LEU A 213 -4.52 -19.18 15.29
C LEU A 213 -5.84 -19.89 14.99
N GLN A 214 -6.16 -20.96 15.71
CA GLN A 214 -7.39 -21.72 15.47
C GLN A 214 -8.54 -21.31 16.38
N ASP A 215 -8.23 -20.75 17.55
CA ASP A 215 -9.21 -20.49 18.61
C ASP A 215 -9.12 -19.03 19.07
N PRO A 216 -9.71 -18.08 18.31
CA PRO A 216 -9.87 -16.70 18.75
C PRO A 216 -10.64 -16.60 20.08
N PHE A 217 -10.54 -15.45 20.74
CA PHE A 217 -11.16 -15.23 22.04
C PHE A 217 -11.45 -13.75 22.29
N THR A 218 -12.37 -13.49 23.22
CA THR A 218 -12.77 -12.13 23.58
C THR A 218 -12.36 -11.78 25.01
N ILE A 219 -11.99 -10.52 25.20
CA ILE A 219 -11.75 -9.91 26.50
C ILE A 219 -12.63 -8.68 26.71
N ALA A 220 -12.82 -8.32 27.98
CA ALA A 220 -13.80 -7.32 28.38
C ALA A 220 -13.42 -5.86 28.08
N SER A 221 -12.12 -5.54 27.95
CA SER A 221 -11.68 -4.15 27.75
C SER A 221 -10.27 -3.99 27.20
N ILE A 222 -10.01 -2.81 26.61
CA ILE A 222 -8.65 -2.40 26.19
C ILE A 222 -7.67 -2.30 27.36
N ASP A 223 -8.18 -1.99 28.56
CA ASP A 223 -7.35 -1.99 29.76
C ASP A 223 -6.92 -3.40 30.15
N THR A 224 -7.70 -4.43 29.81
CA THR A 224 -7.31 -5.83 30.01
C THR A 224 -6.18 -6.20 29.05
N LEU A 225 -6.28 -5.75 27.80
CA LEU A 225 -5.22 -5.92 26.80
C LEU A 225 -3.92 -5.22 27.22
N GLU A 226 -4.02 -4.00 27.77
CA GLU A 226 -2.86 -3.22 28.21
C GLU A 226 -2.22 -3.77 29.48
N ARG A 227 -3.00 -4.16 30.50
CA ARG A 227 -2.48 -4.59 31.82
C ARG A 227 -1.78 -5.95 31.81
N GLY A 228 -1.99 -6.76 30.79
CA GLY A 228 -1.39 -8.10 30.70
C GLY A 228 0.11 -8.09 30.40
N ILE A 229 0.67 -6.95 29.98
CA ILE A 229 2.04 -6.85 29.47
C ILE A 229 2.68 -5.54 29.96
N ASP A 230 3.94 -5.61 30.39
CA ASP A 230 4.74 -4.43 30.72
C ASP A 230 4.79 -3.47 29.51
N THR A 231 4.39 -2.22 29.71
CA THR A 231 4.32 -1.21 28.64
C THR A 231 5.70 -0.86 28.08
N ALA A 232 6.78 -1.05 28.85
CA ALA A 232 8.13 -0.85 28.38
C ALA A 232 8.68 -2.05 27.59
N LYS A 233 7.95 -3.17 27.53
CA LYS A 233 8.40 -4.39 26.87
C LYS A 233 8.53 -4.16 25.35
N PRO A 234 9.70 -4.44 24.75
CA PRO A 234 9.87 -4.44 23.29
C PRO A 234 8.97 -5.47 22.63
N VAL A 235 8.22 -5.07 21.61
CA VAL A 235 7.28 -5.91 20.85
C VAL A 235 7.80 -6.18 19.45
N TYR A 236 8.37 -5.15 18.82
CA TYR A 236 8.79 -5.20 17.44
C TYR A 236 9.98 -4.27 17.24
N VAL A 237 10.92 -4.62 16.35
CA VAL A 237 11.96 -3.70 15.90
C VAL A 237 11.76 -3.43 14.43
N SER A 238 11.33 -2.20 14.13
CA SER A 238 11.23 -1.74 12.75
C SER A 238 12.61 -1.40 12.22
N ARG A 239 12.88 -1.69 10.95
CA ARG A 239 14.18 -1.41 10.32
C ARG A 239 14.05 -0.44 9.15
N ARG A 240 13.37 0.69 9.38
CA ARG A 240 13.01 1.70 8.36
C ARG A 240 14.15 2.13 7.43
N LYS A 241 15.40 2.06 7.89
CA LYS A 241 16.61 2.13 7.05
C LYS A 241 17.49 0.93 7.37
N SER A 242 18.33 0.52 6.42
CA SER A 242 19.30 -0.57 6.61
C SER A 242 20.22 -0.38 7.84
N THR A 243 20.41 0.86 8.29
CA THR A 243 21.25 1.23 9.43
C THR A 243 20.48 1.64 10.69
N ASP A 244 19.18 1.94 10.57
CA ASP A 244 18.39 2.54 11.65
C ASP A 244 17.30 1.55 12.08
N ALA A 245 17.55 0.88 13.20
CA ALA A 245 16.59 0.05 13.90
C ALA A 245 15.86 0.89 14.96
N GLU A 246 14.54 0.84 14.96
CA GLU A 246 13.70 1.48 15.98
C GLU A 246 12.88 0.41 16.69
N THR A 247 13.09 0.32 18.01
CA THR A 247 12.35 -0.59 18.88
C THR A 247 11.02 0.03 19.27
N HIS A 248 9.94 -0.71 19.00
CA HIS A 248 8.58 -0.40 19.39
C HIS A 248 8.20 -1.19 20.63
N THR A 249 7.69 -0.48 21.62
CA THR A 249 7.22 -1.04 22.89
C THR A 249 5.72 -1.30 22.89
N TRP A 250 5.26 -2.15 23.82
CA TRP A 250 3.83 -2.41 23.99
C TRP A 250 3.03 -1.15 24.33
N GLY A 251 3.58 -0.26 25.16
CA GLY A 251 2.94 1.01 25.49
C GLY A 251 2.74 1.92 24.28
N GLU A 252 3.70 1.95 23.35
CA GLU A 252 3.59 2.71 22.11
C GLU A 252 2.53 2.12 21.18
N VAL A 253 2.52 0.79 20.99
CA VAL A 253 1.49 0.07 20.25
C VAL A 253 0.10 0.39 20.81
N MET A 254 -0.09 0.28 22.12
CA MET A 254 -1.37 0.56 22.77
C MET A 254 -1.80 2.02 22.63
N LYS A 255 -0.85 2.96 22.71
CA LYS A 255 -1.13 4.39 22.49
C LYS A 255 -1.60 4.65 21.05
N GLN A 256 -0.97 4.03 20.05
CA GLN A 256 -1.37 4.15 18.65
C GLN A 256 -2.78 3.60 18.42
N ILE A 257 -3.09 2.41 18.94
CA ILE A 257 -4.43 1.80 18.83
C ILE A 257 -5.49 2.70 19.47
N LYS A 258 -5.25 3.20 20.68
CA LYS A 258 -6.18 4.10 21.39
C LYS A 258 -6.44 5.38 20.60
N ALA A 259 -5.39 6.01 20.07
CA ALA A 259 -5.50 7.24 19.28
C ALA A 259 -6.27 7.00 17.97
N ALA A 260 -5.95 5.92 17.26
CA ALA A 260 -6.62 5.55 16.01
C ALA A 260 -8.10 5.23 16.22
N ARG A 261 -8.45 4.51 17.30
CA ARG A 261 -9.84 4.20 17.64
C ARG A 261 -10.66 5.46 17.91
N GLN A 262 -10.11 6.44 18.61
CA GLN A 262 -10.78 7.72 18.87
C GLN A 262 -11.09 8.46 17.57
N TYR A 263 -10.14 8.48 16.62
CA TYR A 263 -10.35 9.12 15.32
C TYR A 263 -11.44 8.41 14.50
N VAL A 264 -11.39 7.08 14.41
CA VAL A 264 -12.37 6.28 13.65
C VAL A 264 -13.79 6.39 14.23
N ALA A 265 -13.92 6.44 15.55
CA ALA A 265 -15.23 6.56 16.21
C ALA A 265 -15.91 7.91 15.96
N LEU A 266 -15.14 8.97 15.67
CA LEU A 266 -15.67 10.31 15.42
C LEU A 266 -16.17 10.52 13.99
N ASP A 267 -15.57 9.83 13.01
CA ASP A 267 -15.75 10.19 11.59
C ASP A 267 -16.87 9.39 10.88
N GLY A 268 -17.36 8.28 11.44
CA GLY A 268 -18.49 7.49 10.90
C GLY A 268 -18.28 6.85 9.52
N ALA A 269 -17.24 7.26 8.80
CA ALA A 269 -16.73 6.75 7.53
C ALA A 269 -15.20 6.96 7.50
N THR A 270 -14.45 6.10 6.82
CA THR A 270 -13.01 6.35 6.63
C THR A 270 -12.80 7.45 5.57
N PRO A 271 -11.74 8.27 5.66
CA PRO A 271 -11.37 9.20 4.58
C PRO A 271 -11.25 8.51 3.21
N ALA A 272 -10.84 7.24 3.17
CA ALA A 272 -10.80 6.44 1.95
C ALA A 272 -12.20 6.19 1.36
N LEU A 273 -13.21 5.93 2.20
CA LEU A 273 -14.60 5.74 1.77
C LEU A 273 -15.18 7.05 1.23
N ASP A 274 -14.83 8.20 1.81
CA ASP A 274 -15.29 9.49 1.29
C ASP A 274 -14.64 9.86 -0.04
N GLN A 275 -13.34 9.57 -0.19
CA GLN A 275 -12.60 9.77 -1.44
C GLN A 275 -13.11 8.88 -2.59
N SER A 276 -13.79 7.78 -2.30
CA SER A 276 -14.27 6.83 -3.31
C SER A 276 -15.68 7.12 -3.84
N ARG A 277 -16.48 7.99 -3.18
CA ARG A 277 -17.90 8.24 -3.53
C ARG A 277 -18.16 8.82 -4.93
N LYS A 278 -17.11 9.29 -5.61
CA LYS A 278 -17.18 9.75 -7.00
C LYS A 278 -15.96 9.25 -7.78
N VAL A 279 -16.24 8.49 -8.84
CA VAL A 279 -15.24 7.99 -9.79
C VAL A 279 -15.62 8.50 -11.17
N THR A 280 -14.72 9.28 -11.78
CA THR A 280 -14.83 9.76 -13.15
C THR A 280 -14.43 8.64 -14.13
N SER A 281 -14.83 8.78 -15.40
CA SER A 281 -14.45 7.83 -16.46
C SER A 281 -12.93 7.71 -16.65
N ASP A 282 -12.19 8.79 -16.45
CA ASP A 282 -10.72 8.79 -16.51
C ASP A 282 -10.10 8.05 -15.32
N GLU A 283 -10.69 8.16 -14.13
CA GLU A 283 -10.29 7.39 -12.95
C GLU A 283 -10.60 5.89 -13.13
N ALA A 284 -11.72 5.54 -13.75
CA ALA A 284 -12.04 4.13 -14.05
C ALA A 284 -10.98 3.46 -14.94
N ARG A 285 -10.47 4.19 -15.94
CA ARG A 285 -9.36 3.73 -16.78
C ARG A 285 -8.06 3.63 -15.99
N TYR A 286 -7.82 4.53 -15.03
CA TYR A 286 -6.67 4.48 -14.15
C TYR A 286 -6.67 3.25 -13.25
N LEU A 287 -7.81 2.92 -12.65
CA LEU A 287 -7.97 1.79 -11.71
C LEU A 287 -7.69 0.43 -12.36
N SER A 288 -7.84 0.32 -13.68
CA SER A 288 -7.67 -0.92 -14.43
C SER A 288 -6.37 -0.98 -15.25
N ASP A 289 -5.46 -0.01 -15.10
CA ASP A 289 -4.18 0.07 -15.80
C ASP A 289 -3.02 -0.29 -14.85
N SER A 290 -2.51 -1.51 -15.00
CA SER A 290 -1.42 -2.05 -14.19
C SER A 290 -0.13 -1.20 -14.27
N SER A 291 0.16 -0.60 -15.42
CA SER A 291 1.33 0.26 -15.58
C SER A 291 1.20 1.55 -14.78
N ARG A 292 -0.01 2.10 -14.69
CA ARG A 292 -0.29 3.27 -13.83
C ARG A 292 -0.25 2.92 -12.36
N ILE A 293 -0.85 1.80 -11.96
CA ILE A 293 -0.78 1.29 -10.59
C ILE A 293 0.68 1.12 -10.18
N ASN A 294 1.49 0.45 -11.01
CA ASN A 294 2.91 0.26 -10.76
C ASN A 294 3.66 1.58 -10.60
N ARG A 295 3.42 2.57 -11.49
CA ARG A 295 4.02 3.90 -11.37
C ARG A 295 3.63 4.61 -10.07
N SER A 296 2.42 4.36 -9.56
CA SER A 296 1.94 4.95 -8.32
C SER A 296 2.68 4.43 -7.10
N TYR A 297 2.88 3.10 -7.00
CA TYR A 297 3.70 2.49 -5.96
C TYR A 297 5.17 2.90 -6.05
N TRP A 298 5.73 2.91 -7.27
CA TRP A 298 7.09 3.42 -7.50
C TRP A 298 7.26 4.89 -7.10
N GLY A 299 6.23 5.72 -7.32
CA GLY A 299 6.22 7.11 -6.87
C GLY A 299 6.34 7.21 -5.33
N GLU A 300 5.61 6.36 -4.59
CA GLU A 300 5.70 6.30 -3.12
C GLU A 300 7.09 5.83 -2.66
N ILE A 301 7.64 4.79 -3.29
CA ILE A 301 8.99 4.28 -2.98
C ILE A 301 10.04 5.36 -3.21
N GLN A 302 9.98 6.03 -4.37
CA GLN A 302 10.93 7.08 -4.75
C GLN A 302 10.80 8.28 -3.80
N GLN A 303 9.58 8.75 -3.53
CA GLN A 303 9.34 9.84 -2.60
C GLN A 303 9.87 9.51 -1.19
N PHE A 304 9.57 8.31 -0.68
CA PHE A 304 10.04 7.87 0.63
C PHE A 304 11.57 7.88 0.72
N GLY A 305 12.23 7.41 -0.34
CA GLY A 305 13.68 7.39 -0.46
C GLY A 305 14.30 8.79 -0.57
N ASP A 306 13.73 9.66 -1.40
CA ASP A 306 14.19 11.05 -1.59
C ASP A 306 14.06 11.86 -0.29
N GLU A 307 12.92 11.76 0.41
CA GLU A 307 12.68 12.42 1.70
C GLU A 307 13.70 12.03 2.78
N ARG A 308 14.25 10.82 2.70
CA ARG A 308 15.17 10.25 3.68
C ARG A 308 16.62 10.19 3.20
N GLY A 309 16.90 10.73 2.01
CA GLY A 309 18.23 10.70 1.42
C GLY A 309 18.78 9.29 1.23
N LEU A 310 17.93 8.31 0.91
CA LEU A 310 18.31 6.90 0.70
C LEU A 310 18.68 6.62 -0.76
N GLU A 311 19.64 5.74 -1.00
CA GLU A 311 19.96 5.20 -2.35
C GLU A 311 19.24 3.87 -2.61
N TYR A 312 18.91 3.17 -1.52
CA TYR A 312 18.19 1.92 -1.53
C TYR A 312 17.09 1.98 -0.47
N VAL A 313 15.92 1.45 -0.80
CA VAL A 313 14.80 1.29 0.12
C VAL A 313 14.66 -0.19 0.45
N MET A 314 14.68 -0.52 1.73
CA MET A 314 14.34 -1.85 2.21
C MET A 314 12.82 -1.91 2.41
N LEU A 315 12.19 -2.93 1.84
CA LEU A 315 10.77 -3.22 1.92
C LEU A 315 10.56 -4.38 2.89
N TYR A 316 9.91 -4.12 4.02
CA TYR A 316 9.69 -5.10 5.08
C TYR A 316 8.29 -5.70 4.99
N GLY A 317 8.19 -6.93 4.51
CA GLY A 317 6.94 -7.68 4.45
C GLY A 317 6.79 -8.64 5.63
N CYS A 318 5.63 -9.31 5.72
CA CYS A 318 5.40 -10.36 6.73
C CYS A 318 6.25 -11.61 6.50
N SER A 319 6.58 -11.91 5.24
CA SER A 319 7.17 -13.17 4.81
C SER A 319 8.47 -13.00 4.01
N THR A 320 8.92 -11.75 3.85
CA THR A 320 10.02 -11.39 2.96
C THR A 320 10.52 -9.99 3.27
N THR A 321 11.84 -9.82 3.20
CA THR A 321 12.46 -8.51 3.16
C THR A 321 13.13 -8.35 1.79
N SER A 322 12.83 -7.25 1.10
CA SER A 322 13.37 -6.96 -0.23
C SER A 322 14.10 -5.63 -0.27
N VAL A 323 15.04 -5.47 -1.19
CA VAL A 323 15.78 -4.22 -1.38
C VAL A 323 15.53 -3.68 -2.78
N VAL A 324 15.15 -2.41 -2.85
CA VAL A 324 14.89 -1.70 -4.09
C VAL A 324 15.92 -0.58 -4.25
N GLY A 325 16.69 -0.62 -5.34
CA GLY A 325 17.57 0.48 -5.73
C GLY A 325 16.77 1.66 -6.30
N LEU A 326 17.07 2.86 -5.81
CA LEU A 326 16.47 4.09 -6.34
C LEU A 326 17.32 4.62 -7.49
N ARG A 327 16.69 4.94 -8.61
CA ARG A 327 17.37 5.66 -9.68
C ARG A 327 17.45 7.13 -9.29
N ARG A 328 18.55 7.52 -8.64
CA ARG A 328 18.87 8.94 -8.50
C ARG A 328 19.27 9.48 -9.87
N TYR A 329 18.62 10.56 -10.27
CA TYR A 329 19.11 11.37 -11.36
C TYR A 329 20.37 12.06 -10.82
N ASP A 330 21.56 11.58 -11.18
CA ASP A 330 22.80 12.28 -10.88
C ASP A 330 22.86 13.55 -11.74
N PRO A 331 22.78 14.76 -11.15
CA PRO A 331 22.89 16.00 -11.91
C PRO A 331 24.25 16.11 -12.63
N ALA A 332 25.28 15.41 -12.16
CA ALA A 332 26.61 15.38 -12.75
C ALA A 332 26.77 14.34 -13.89
N ALA A 333 25.86 13.38 -14.03
CA ALA A 333 25.93 12.36 -15.09
C ALA A 333 25.56 12.90 -16.49
N ASN A 334 25.21 14.19 -16.62
CA ASN A 334 25.07 14.89 -17.90
C ASN A 334 26.40 15.43 -18.47
N HIS A 335 27.53 14.79 -18.16
CA HIS A 335 28.81 15.10 -18.81
C HIS A 335 29.50 13.87 -19.39
N ALA A 336 28.84 13.20 -20.36
CA ALA A 336 29.54 12.31 -21.28
C ALA A 336 28.79 12.08 -22.60
N THR A 337 28.23 13.12 -23.21
CA THR A 337 28.27 13.24 -24.67
C THR A 337 29.32 14.28 -25.02
N GLN A 338 30.43 13.74 -25.51
CA GLN A 338 31.57 14.43 -26.09
C GLN A 338 31.18 15.71 -26.84
N PHE A 339 31.64 16.86 -26.35
CA PHE A 339 32.28 17.82 -27.23
C PHE A 339 33.77 17.83 -26.84
N SER A 340 34.60 17.28 -27.72
CA SER A 340 36.05 17.36 -27.59
C SER A 340 36.45 18.83 -27.49
N SER A 341 37.08 19.20 -26.39
CA SER A 341 37.61 20.53 -26.10
C SER A 341 38.88 20.89 -26.90
N GLU A 342 39.05 20.32 -28.11
CA GLU A 342 40.16 20.60 -29.03
C GLU A 342 39.79 21.51 -30.22
N ALA A 343 38.68 22.24 -30.15
CA ALA A 343 38.41 23.35 -31.06
C ALA A 343 38.25 24.66 -30.28
N ARG A 344 39.33 25.11 -29.64
CA ARG A 344 39.48 26.51 -29.24
C ARG A 344 39.99 27.32 -30.43
N LEU A 345 39.39 28.50 -30.58
CA LEU A 345 39.88 29.69 -31.30
C LEU A 345 39.57 29.77 -32.79
N SER A 346 38.38 30.27 -33.11
CA SER A 346 38.23 31.45 -33.98
C SER A 346 36.78 31.93 -33.99
N ASP A 347 36.62 33.25 -33.82
CA ASP A 347 35.46 34.05 -34.22
C ASP A 347 34.18 33.98 -33.36
N VAL A 348 34.16 34.81 -32.31
CA VAL A 348 33.05 35.76 -32.14
C VAL A 348 33.63 37.09 -31.69
N THR A 349 33.94 37.95 -32.65
CA THR A 349 33.95 39.40 -32.47
C THR A 349 32.52 39.90 -32.25
N SER A 350 32.37 40.85 -31.31
CA SER A 350 31.29 41.86 -31.18
C SER A 350 29.86 41.32 -30.97
N SER A 351 28.99 41.85 -30.11
CA SER A 351 29.00 43.06 -29.30
C SER A 351 27.69 43.11 -28.48
N THR A 352 27.80 43.58 -27.23
CA THR A 352 26.89 44.51 -26.52
C THR A 352 25.38 44.22 -26.41
N SER A 353 24.99 43.95 -25.15
CA SER A 353 24.01 44.68 -24.30
C SER A 353 22.71 45.25 -24.89
N GLU A 354 21.58 44.90 -24.26
CA GLU A 354 20.56 45.77 -23.58
C GLU A 354 19.31 44.88 -23.34
N ALA A 355 18.94 44.57 -22.09
CA ALA A 355 18.00 45.30 -21.23
C ALA A 355 16.52 45.31 -21.71
N MET A 356 15.63 44.98 -20.75
CA MET A 356 14.18 45.26 -20.65
C MET A 356 13.16 44.16 -21.02
N ASP A 357 12.42 43.77 -19.98
CA ASP A 357 11.02 43.35 -19.90
C ASP A 357 10.16 43.52 -21.16
N ASN A 358 9.82 42.39 -21.77
CA ASN A 358 8.46 41.98 -22.14
C ASN A 358 8.56 40.56 -22.70
N ASP A 359 7.91 39.61 -22.01
CA ASP A 359 8.08 38.17 -22.22
C ASP A 359 7.34 37.70 -23.49
N HIS A 360 7.92 38.04 -24.65
CA HIS A 360 7.59 37.49 -25.96
C HIS A 360 8.77 36.66 -26.46
N SER A 361 8.95 35.49 -25.86
CA SER A 361 9.90 34.49 -26.36
C SER A 361 9.20 33.60 -27.40
N ASP A 362 9.48 33.82 -28.68
CA ASP A 362 9.19 32.85 -29.73
C ASP A 362 10.36 31.86 -29.82
N GLY A 363 10.08 30.56 -29.78
CA GLY A 363 11.10 29.52 -29.79
C GLY A 363 10.61 28.21 -30.38
N LYS A 364 11.49 27.20 -30.44
CA LYS A 364 11.14 25.84 -30.85
C LYS A 364 11.10 24.93 -29.62
N ILE A 365 10.01 24.18 -29.46
CA ILE A 365 9.83 23.22 -28.36
C ILE A 365 9.28 21.90 -28.89
N ALA A 366 9.64 20.77 -28.27
CA ALA A 366 9.04 19.48 -28.58
C ALA A 366 7.58 19.46 -28.09
N CYS A 367 6.62 19.37 -29.01
CA CYS A 367 5.20 19.32 -28.67
C CYS A 367 4.84 17.94 -28.08
N PRO A 368 4.29 17.87 -26.85
CA PRO A 368 3.92 16.61 -26.22
C PRO A 368 2.84 15.82 -26.99
N SER A 369 2.00 16.53 -27.76
CA SER A 369 0.91 15.90 -28.52
C SER A 369 1.32 15.35 -29.88
N CYS A 370 2.23 16.03 -30.60
CA CYS A 370 2.63 15.60 -31.95
C CYS A 370 4.07 15.07 -32.05
N LYS A 371 4.82 15.07 -30.94
CA LYS A 371 6.20 14.56 -30.81
C LYS A 371 7.19 15.15 -31.84
N LYS A 372 6.91 16.35 -32.34
CA LYS A 372 7.78 17.10 -33.25
C LYS A 372 8.19 18.41 -32.61
N GLU A 373 9.35 18.92 -33.02
CA GLU A 373 9.78 20.29 -32.71
C GLU A 373 8.84 21.26 -33.42
N VAL A 374 8.17 22.13 -32.65
CA VAL A 374 7.20 23.10 -33.17
C VAL A 374 7.57 24.49 -32.68
N SER A 375 7.28 25.48 -33.51
CA SER A 375 7.30 26.87 -33.10
C SER A 375 6.18 27.11 -32.09
N TYR A 376 6.49 27.80 -31.00
CA TYR A 376 5.51 28.21 -30.00
C TYR A 376 5.44 29.72 -29.86
N LYS A 377 4.29 30.20 -29.38
CA LYS A 377 4.08 31.58 -28.95
C LYS A 377 3.61 31.59 -27.50
N LYS A 378 4.21 32.45 -26.66
CA LYS A 378 3.81 32.68 -25.27
C LYS A 378 2.88 33.89 -25.19
N GLU A 379 1.66 33.70 -24.72
CA GLU A 379 0.64 34.76 -24.61
C GLU A 379 -0.17 34.51 -23.33
N ASP A 380 -0.33 35.54 -22.48
CA ASP A 380 -1.05 35.45 -21.19
C ASP A 380 -0.61 34.30 -20.27
N GLY A 381 0.70 34.02 -20.18
CA GLY A 381 1.25 32.93 -19.37
C GLY A 381 0.99 31.52 -19.91
N MET A 382 0.46 31.42 -21.13
CA MET A 382 0.12 30.17 -21.81
C MET A 382 0.96 29.98 -23.07
N VAL A 383 1.34 28.73 -23.36
CA VAL A 383 2.18 28.38 -24.50
C VAL A 383 1.34 27.67 -25.55
N TYR A 384 1.33 28.19 -26.78
CA TYR A 384 0.53 27.65 -27.88
C TYR A 384 1.40 27.05 -28.97
N CYS A 385 1.03 25.85 -29.45
CA CYS A 385 1.64 25.25 -30.63
C CYS A 385 1.09 25.92 -31.90
N LEU A 386 1.92 26.60 -32.68
CA LEU A 386 1.49 27.33 -33.88
C LEU A 386 1.08 26.40 -35.04
N ASN A 387 1.45 25.12 -34.98
CA ASN A 387 1.08 24.11 -35.98
C ASN A 387 -0.22 23.35 -35.65
N SER A 388 -0.92 23.75 -34.58
CA SER A 388 -2.20 23.16 -34.19
C SER A 388 -3.35 23.73 -35.03
N PRO A 389 -4.39 22.94 -35.37
CA PRO A 389 -5.62 23.47 -35.94
C PRO A 389 -6.20 24.55 -35.02
N LEU A 390 -6.78 25.61 -35.60
CA LEU A 390 -7.42 26.68 -34.85
C LEU A 390 -8.80 26.25 -34.33
N ASP A 391 -9.22 26.78 -33.19
CA ASP A 391 -10.59 26.69 -32.67
C ASP A 391 -11.51 27.73 -33.34
N SER A 392 -12.77 27.74 -32.91
CA SER A 392 -13.80 28.65 -33.43
C SER A 392 -13.49 30.12 -33.20
N ASP A 393 -12.57 30.44 -32.29
CA ASP A 393 -12.18 31.80 -31.92
C ASP A 393 -10.83 32.20 -32.55
N GLY A 394 -10.29 31.36 -33.46
CA GLY A 394 -9.04 31.62 -34.17
C GLY A 394 -7.77 31.35 -33.36
N LYS A 395 -7.86 30.62 -32.24
CA LYS A 395 -6.70 30.29 -31.38
C LYS A 395 -6.25 28.83 -31.59
N PRO A 396 -4.95 28.50 -31.43
CA PRO A 396 -4.47 27.12 -31.60
C PRO A 396 -5.08 26.16 -30.55
N LYS A 397 -5.74 25.09 -31.01
CA LYS A 397 -6.43 24.09 -30.15
C LYS A 397 -5.54 23.41 -29.11
N HIS A 398 -4.26 23.18 -29.43
CA HIS A 398 -3.34 22.48 -28.54
C HIS A 398 -2.59 23.48 -27.63
N ARG A 399 -2.88 23.40 -26.34
CA ARG A 399 -2.17 24.14 -25.28
C ARG A 399 -1.02 23.29 -24.76
N ILE A 400 0.17 23.88 -24.67
CA ILE A 400 1.34 23.27 -24.02
C ILE A 400 1.33 23.77 -22.57
N ALA A 401 1.29 22.85 -21.61
CA ALA A 401 1.24 23.21 -20.20
C ALA A 401 2.49 24.03 -19.82
N ALA A 402 2.28 25.22 -19.23
CA ALA A 402 3.34 26.16 -18.88
C ALA A 402 4.41 25.59 -17.92
N LYS A 403 4.10 24.48 -17.21
CA LYS A 403 5.03 23.76 -16.34
C LYS A 403 6.30 23.20 -17.02
N LEU A 404 6.38 23.22 -18.35
CA LEU A 404 7.55 22.78 -19.13
C LEU A 404 8.53 23.91 -19.50
N ILE A 405 8.22 25.18 -19.21
CA ILE A 405 9.08 26.34 -19.55
C ILE A 405 9.40 27.20 -18.31
N CYS A 406 9.81 26.56 -17.23
CA CYS A 406 10.62 27.22 -16.21
C CYS A 406 11.94 26.44 -16.10
N LEU A 407 12.87 26.77 -16.98
CA LEU A 407 14.31 26.54 -16.81
C LEU A 407 14.97 27.91 -16.90
N GLU A 408 15.04 28.57 -15.75
CA GLU A 408 16.20 29.30 -15.21
C GLU A 408 15.95 29.57 -13.73
#